data_AF-A0A069RQT3-F1
#
_entry.id   AF-A0A069RQT3-F1
#
_cell.length_a   1.000
_cell.length_b   1.000
_cell.length_c   1.000
_cell.angle_alpha   90.00
_cell.angle_beta   90.00
_cell.angle_gamma   90.00
#
_symmetry.space_group_name_H-M   'P 1'
#
loop_
_entity.id
_entity.type
_entity.pdbx_description
1 polymer ?
#
loop_
_entity_poly.entity_id
_entity_poly.type
_entity_poly.pdbx_seq_one_letter_code
_entity_poly.pdbx_strand_id
1 'polypeptide(L)'
;MEKIVNEINTNVESKKRWLYVFLGIIIMMCLGTVYSWSVFRISIEKIFDIGAAQSGLPYMISLASYAVFMLLTGKHLDKYSPRTIIFIGSLLVGGGWILSGFANNIYVLTCTYGLITGAGVGIVYGVPMTVAAKWFPEKKGLIVGLVLVGFGLSPFITAPIAGYLIETYGVMAAFKILGAAFIVLMPAVAYPLSYPVESGYESAGKIRGASAAAHGTSTSDMIKAKSFKGLYLSFMIGAMIGLMLIGMTSNVGIELIKLSKGKVVLLMSLFAVFNGVGRPTFGWITDRFSHKKAMLISYVLIIIASVFMLMAGDGSVMLYAAAFSIFWFNLGGWLAIAPTSTIAMYGAKHYSQNYGVIFTAYGIGAIIGVLASGMIKDAFSSYYAVFYFVIALCILGIVSSQKMIKVQ
;
A
#
# COMPACT_ATOMS: atom_id res chain seq x y z
N MET A 1 -11.36 -24.80 40.37
CA MET A 1 -11.49 -23.33 40.30
C MET A 1 -10.38 -22.71 39.46
N GLU A 2 -9.11 -23.00 39.77
CA GLU A 2 -7.93 -22.49 39.04
C GLU A 2 -7.85 -22.88 37.55
N LYS A 3 -8.20 -24.13 37.18
CA LYS A 3 -8.34 -24.57 35.77
C LYS A 3 -9.40 -23.79 35.00
N ILE A 4 -10.54 -23.52 35.63
CA ILE A 4 -11.66 -22.77 35.03
C ILE A 4 -11.28 -21.29 34.87
N VAL A 5 -10.60 -20.71 35.86
CA VAL A 5 -10.08 -19.34 35.78
C VAL A 5 -9.02 -19.22 34.68
N ASN A 6 -8.13 -20.20 34.53
CA ASN A 6 -7.15 -20.23 33.44
C ASN A 6 -7.79 -20.43 32.06
N GLU A 7 -8.80 -21.29 31.91
CA GLU A 7 -9.58 -21.43 30.67
C GLU A 7 -10.38 -20.18 30.32
N ILE A 8 -10.94 -19.48 31.30
CA ILE A 8 -11.64 -18.21 31.09
C ILE A 8 -10.63 -17.12 30.68
N ASN A 9 -9.50 -17.01 31.37
CA ASN A 9 -8.46 -16.02 31.05
C ASN A 9 -7.87 -16.23 29.65
N THR A 10 -7.56 -17.48 29.28
CA THR A 10 -7.07 -17.80 27.93
C THR A 10 -8.10 -17.53 26.83
N ASN A 11 -9.39 -17.80 27.07
CA ASN A 11 -10.46 -17.48 26.12
C ASN A 11 -10.70 -15.96 25.98
N VAL A 12 -10.64 -15.20 27.08
CA VAL A 12 -10.75 -13.73 27.07
C VAL A 12 -9.56 -13.11 26.33
N GLU A 13 -8.35 -13.63 26.56
CA GLU A 13 -7.13 -13.17 25.90
C GLU A 13 -7.16 -13.52 24.40
N SER A 14 -7.64 -14.70 24.02
CA SER A 14 -7.86 -15.10 22.62
C SER A 14 -8.86 -14.18 21.89
N LYS A 15 -10.01 -13.86 22.51
CA LYS A 15 -11.00 -12.93 21.93
C LYS A 15 -10.45 -11.51 21.77
N LYS A 16 -9.70 -11.01 22.76
CA LYS A 16 -9.05 -9.68 22.70
C LYS A 16 -8.01 -9.60 21.57
N ARG A 17 -7.22 -10.66 21.37
CA ARG A 17 -6.20 -10.73 20.31
C ARG A 17 -6.81 -10.59 18.92
N TRP A 18 -7.87 -11.32 18.61
CA TRP A 18 -8.57 -11.22 17.33
C TRP A 18 -9.31 -9.89 17.13
N LEU A 19 -9.85 -9.31 18.20
CA LEU A 19 -10.40 -7.96 18.15
C LEU A 19 -9.34 -6.94 17.68
N TYR A 20 -8.10 -7.01 18.16
CA TYR A 20 -7.05 -6.07 17.76
C TYR A 20 -6.65 -6.22 16.29
N VAL A 21 -6.72 -7.43 15.74
CA VAL A 21 -6.55 -7.66 14.30
C VAL A 21 -7.65 -6.96 13.52
N PHE A 22 -8.91 -7.15 13.91
CA PHE A 22 -10.06 -6.52 13.27
C PHE A 22 -9.99 -4.98 13.33
N LEU A 23 -9.69 -4.42 14.49
CA LEU A 23 -9.52 -2.97 14.64
C LEU A 23 -8.33 -2.45 13.83
N GLY A 24 -7.25 -3.23 13.76
CA GLY A 24 -6.10 -2.91 12.91
C GLY A 24 -6.45 -2.88 11.43
N ILE A 25 -7.31 -3.79 10.96
CA ILE A 25 -7.84 -3.76 9.58
C ILE A 25 -8.62 -2.47 9.33
N ILE A 26 -9.50 -2.05 10.24
CA ILE A 26 -10.28 -0.81 10.08
C ILE A 26 -9.37 0.42 10.01
N ILE A 27 -8.36 0.51 10.88
CA ILE A 27 -7.38 1.60 10.83
C ILE A 27 -6.65 1.58 9.48
N MET A 28 -6.17 0.41 9.06
CA MET A 28 -5.51 0.24 7.77
C MET A 28 -6.41 0.61 6.59
N MET A 29 -7.71 0.34 6.67
CA MET A 29 -8.67 0.78 5.66
C MET A 29 -8.78 2.31 5.59
N CYS A 30 -8.78 3.00 6.73
CA CYS A 30 -8.77 4.47 6.75
C CYS A 30 -7.49 5.02 6.10
N LEU A 31 -6.34 4.47 6.45
CA LEU A 31 -5.04 4.88 5.90
C LEU A 31 -4.92 4.57 4.39
N GLY A 32 -5.49 3.44 3.95
CA GLY A 32 -5.42 2.96 2.58
C GLY A 32 -6.22 3.82 1.58
N THR A 33 -7.08 4.72 2.05
CA THR A 33 -7.89 5.63 1.22
C THR A 33 -7.07 6.38 0.17
N VAL A 34 -5.75 6.50 0.35
CA VAL A 34 -4.81 6.99 -0.66
C VAL A 34 -4.96 6.29 -2.03
N TYR A 35 -5.32 5.00 -2.07
CA TYR A 35 -5.57 4.25 -3.32
C TYR A 35 -6.89 4.63 -4.01
N SER A 36 -7.75 5.41 -3.34
CA SER A 36 -8.97 5.99 -3.93
C SER A 36 -8.72 7.37 -4.55
N TRP A 37 -7.48 7.86 -4.58
CA TRP A 37 -7.13 9.18 -5.13
C TRP A 37 -7.70 9.46 -6.52
N SER A 38 -7.66 8.45 -7.41
CA SER A 38 -8.10 8.65 -8.80
C SER A 38 -9.56 9.13 -8.91
N VAL A 39 -10.42 8.81 -7.94
CA VAL A 39 -11.82 9.28 -7.89
C VAL A 39 -11.91 10.81 -7.76
N PHE A 40 -10.99 11.42 -7.02
CA PHE A 40 -10.92 12.87 -6.82
C PHE A 40 -10.25 13.57 -8.02
N ARG A 41 -9.32 12.88 -8.68
CA ARG A 41 -8.35 13.45 -9.61
C ARG A 41 -8.98 14.22 -10.78
N ILE A 42 -9.96 13.63 -11.48
CA ILE A 42 -10.63 14.29 -12.62
C ILE A 42 -11.36 15.57 -12.18
N SER A 43 -11.95 15.58 -10.99
CA SER A 43 -12.64 16.77 -10.48
C SER A 43 -11.65 17.87 -10.09
N ILE A 44 -10.47 17.49 -9.57
CA ILE A 44 -9.38 18.41 -9.24
C ILE A 44 -8.80 19.04 -10.51
N GLU A 45 -8.58 18.25 -11.57
CA GLU A 45 -8.12 18.73 -12.88
C GLU A 45 -9.04 19.83 -13.42
N LYS A 46 -10.36 19.63 -13.30
CA LYS A 46 -11.36 20.62 -13.73
C LYS A 46 -11.41 21.87 -12.86
N ILE A 47 -11.29 21.72 -11.53
CA ILE A 47 -11.43 22.86 -10.60
C ILE A 47 -10.22 23.79 -10.65
N PHE A 48 -9.02 23.23 -10.80
CA PHE A 48 -7.78 24.00 -10.85
C PHE A 48 -7.29 24.28 -12.27
N ASP A 49 -8.00 23.78 -13.29
CA ASP A 49 -7.63 23.89 -14.72
C ASP A 49 -6.18 23.43 -14.98
N ILE A 50 -5.90 22.18 -14.59
CA ILE A 50 -4.56 21.59 -14.63
C ILE A 50 -4.53 20.27 -15.39
N GLY A 51 -3.35 19.92 -15.90
CA GLY A 51 -3.08 18.65 -16.57
C GLY A 51 -2.90 17.46 -15.63
N ALA A 52 -2.69 16.28 -16.22
CA ALA A 52 -2.57 15.02 -15.51
C ALA A 52 -1.29 14.96 -14.65
N ALA A 53 -0.18 15.57 -15.08
CA ALA A 53 1.04 15.61 -14.28
C ALA A 53 0.84 16.36 -12.96
N GLN A 54 0.22 17.54 -13.01
CA GLN A 54 -0.02 18.36 -11.83
C GLN A 54 -1.04 17.73 -10.89
N SER A 55 -2.12 17.15 -11.41
CA SER A 55 -3.15 16.49 -10.59
C SER A 55 -2.62 15.24 -9.85
N GLY A 56 -1.49 14.68 -10.29
CA GLY A 56 -0.78 13.59 -9.62
C GLY A 56 0.06 14.01 -8.42
N LEU A 57 0.41 15.30 -8.29
CA LEU A 57 1.32 15.82 -7.24
C LEU A 57 0.90 15.44 -5.82
N PRO A 58 -0.36 15.66 -5.38
CA PRO A 58 -0.73 15.37 -3.99
C PRO A 58 -0.60 13.88 -3.67
N TYR A 59 -0.98 13.01 -4.59
CA TYR A 59 -0.89 11.56 -4.42
C TYR A 59 0.55 11.08 -4.32
N MET A 60 1.43 11.49 -5.23
CA MET A 60 2.83 11.02 -5.19
C MET A 60 3.60 11.57 -4.00
N ILE A 61 3.36 12.83 -3.60
CA ILE A 61 3.95 13.40 -2.38
C ILE A 61 3.38 12.71 -1.14
N SER A 62 2.10 12.31 -1.14
CA SER A 62 1.52 11.50 -0.05
C SER A 62 2.25 10.18 0.14
N LEU A 63 2.46 9.44 -0.95
CA LEU A 63 3.17 8.16 -0.93
C LEU A 63 4.64 8.30 -0.53
N ALA A 64 5.31 9.36 -0.99
CA ALA A 64 6.69 9.65 -0.61
C ALA A 64 6.81 10.06 0.87
N SER A 65 5.96 10.97 1.33
CA SER A 65 5.89 11.39 2.73
C SER A 65 5.61 10.20 3.64
N TYR A 66 4.64 9.36 3.28
CA TYR A 66 4.36 8.09 3.94
C TYR A 66 5.63 7.25 4.11
N ALA A 67 6.37 6.96 3.03
CA ALA A 67 7.57 6.12 3.09
C ALA A 67 8.66 6.71 4.02
N VAL A 68 8.85 8.04 3.98
CA VAL A 68 9.84 8.73 4.84
C VAL A 68 9.42 8.65 6.32
N PHE A 69 8.17 8.99 6.64
CA PHE A 69 7.73 9.00 8.04
C PHE A 69 7.64 7.59 8.64
N MET A 70 7.33 6.57 7.84
CA MET A 70 7.42 5.18 8.27
C MET A 70 8.85 4.81 8.71
N LEU A 71 9.86 5.21 7.92
CA LEU A 71 11.27 4.99 8.27
C LEU A 71 11.65 5.69 9.59
N LEU A 72 11.21 6.94 9.76
CA LEU A 72 11.54 7.76 10.94
C LEU A 72 10.86 7.25 12.23
N THR A 73 9.63 6.75 12.11
CA THR A 73 8.79 6.37 13.25
C THR A 73 8.98 4.92 13.69
N GLY A 74 9.45 4.04 12.79
CA GLY A 74 9.63 2.61 13.07
C GLY A 74 10.42 2.30 14.35
N LYS A 75 11.49 3.06 14.65
CA LYS A 75 12.33 2.89 15.86
C LYS A 75 11.67 3.34 17.17
N HIS A 76 10.54 4.02 17.09
CA HIS A 76 9.84 4.63 18.22
C HIS A 76 8.51 3.94 18.55
N LEU A 77 8.04 3.01 17.70
CA LEU A 77 6.74 2.36 17.87
C LEU A 77 6.60 1.67 19.23
N ASP A 78 7.67 1.02 19.71
CA ASP A 78 7.65 0.27 20.97
C ASP A 78 7.78 1.16 22.22
N LYS A 79 8.11 2.44 22.08
CA LYS A 79 8.32 3.37 23.21
C LYS A 79 7.06 4.08 23.65
N TYR A 80 6.09 4.23 22.75
CA TYR A 80 4.87 5.01 23.00
C TYR A 80 3.64 4.11 22.94
N SER A 81 2.56 4.49 23.62
CA SER A 81 1.31 3.73 23.56
C SER A 81 0.74 3.73 22.13
N PRO A 82 0.21 2.59 21.62
CA PRO A 82 -0.43 2.53 20.30
C PRO A 82 -1.49 3.61 20.12
N ARG A 83 -2.25 3.86 21.18
CA ARG A 83 -3.36 4.83 21.24
C ARG A 83 -2.87 6.25 20.98
N THR A 84 -1.77 6.64 21.61
CA THR A 84 -1.19 7.98 21.48
C THR A 84 -0.66 8.19 20.07
N ILE A 85 0.05 7.21 19.51
CA ILE A 85 0.59 7.31 18.15
C ILE A 85 -0.55 7.40 17.13
N ILE A 86 -1.58 6.54 17.24
CA ILE A 86 -2.73 6.57 16.33
C ILE A 86 -3.51 7.88 16.49
N PHE A 87 -3.68 8.39 17.71
CA PHE A 87 -4.33 9.69 17.93
C PHE A 87 -3.58 10.83 17.22
N ILE A 88 -2.28 10.99 17.48
CA ILE A 88 -1.45 12.03 16.84
C ILE A 88 -1.49 11.88 15.32
N GLY A 89 -1.30 10.66 14.82
CA GLY A 89 -1.32 10.40 13.39
C GLY A 89 -2.70 10.62 12.77
N SER A 90 -3.80 10.34 13.47
CA SER A 90 -5.16 10.62 12.99
C SER A 90 -5.47 12.11 12.88
N LEU A 91 -4.90 12.95 13.77
CA LEU A 91 -4.99 14.40 13.66
C LEU A 91 -4.27 14.89 12.39
N LEU A 92 -3.14 14.29 12.04
CA LEU A 92 -2.43 14.60 10.80
C LEU A 92 -3.17 14.07 9.56
N VAL A 93 -3.65 12.83 9.59
CA VAL A 93 -4.42 12.25 8.48
C VAL A 93 -5.71 13.05 8.28
N GLY A 94 -6.61 13.03 9.25
CA GLY A 94 -7.91 13.68 9.10
C GLY A 94 -7.81 15.21 9.03
N GLY A 95 -6.86 15.82 9.75
CA GLY A 95 -6.60 17.27 9.65
C GLY A 95 -6.05 17.66 8.29
N GLY A 96 -5.12 16.88 7.73
CA GLY A 96 -4.63 17.07 6.37
C GLY A 96 -5.74 16.95 5.31
N TRP A 97 -6.65 15.99 5.45
CA TRP A 97 -7.85 15.87 4.63
C TRP A 97 -8.80 17.07 4.78
N ILE A 98 -9.07 17.55 6.01
CA ILE A 98 -9.91 18.73 6.22
C ILE A 98 -9.28 19.97 5.58
N LEU A 99 -7.98 20.20 5.82
CA LEU A 99 -7.24 21.32 5.23
C LEU A 99 -7.22 21.26 3.70
N SER A 100 -7.17 20.05 3.13
CA SER A 100 -7.27 19.83 1.68
C SER A 100 -8.58 20.36 1.10
N GLY A 101 -9.68 20.30 1.85
CA GLY A 101 -10.96 20.88 1.44
C GLY A 101 -11.01 22.42 1.44
N PHE A 102 -9.96 23.09 1.92
CA PHE A 102 -9.79 24.53 1.81
C PHE A 102 -8.69 24.92 0.81
N ALA A 103 -8.10 23.94 0.10
CA ALA A 103 -7.05 24.22 -0.86
C ALA A 103 -7.60 25.02 -2.04
N ASN A 104 -6.94 26.14 -2.35
CA ASN A 104 -7.27 27.03 -3.47
C ASN A 104 -6.40 26.78 -4.71
N ASN A 105 -5.39 25.92 -4.62
CA ASN A 105 -4.56 25.49 -5.74
C ASN A 105 -3.93 24.11 -5.45
N ILE A 106 -3.33 23.52 -6.50
CA ILE A 106 -2.75 22.19 -6.42
C ILE A 106 -1.56 22.09 -5.46
N TYR A 107 -0.80 23.16 -5.24
CA TYR A 107 0.36 23.16 -4.35
C TYR A 107 -0.07 23.15 -2.88
N VAL A 108 -1.10 23.91 -2.52
CA VAL A 108 -1.72 23.85 -1.18
C VAL A 108 -2.32 22.48 -0.94
N LEU A 109 -3.00 21.90 -1.94
CA LEU A 109 -3.50 20.54 -1.86
C LEU A 109 -2.35 19.52 -1.71
N THR A 110 -1.24 19.72 -2.41
CA THR A 110 -0.05 18.87 -2.30
C THR A 110 0.60 18.96 -0.92
N CYS A 111 0.62 20.13 -0.29
CA CYS A 111 1.13 20.27 1.08
C CYS A 111 0.19 19.60 2.10
N THR A 112 -1.12 19.84 1.99
CA THR A 112 -2.12 19.36 2.95
C THR A 112 -2.41 17.85 2.81
N TYR A 113 -2.73 17.41 1.60
CA TYR A 113 -2.96 16.00 1.30
C TYR A 113 -1.65 15.21 1.15
N GLY A 114 -0.69 15.76 0.42
CA GLY A 114 0.58 15.05 0.19
C GLY A 114 1.41 14.99 1.47
N LEU A 115 1.93 16.12 1.93
CA LEU A 115 2.88 16.12 3.03
C LEU A 115 2.22 15.77 4.37
N ILE A 116 1.17 16.49 4.80
CA ILE A 116 0.59 16.34 6.15
C ILE A 116 -0.13 14.99 6.29
N THR A 117 -1.06 14.68 5.37
CA THR A 117 -1.78 13.39 5.44
C THR A 117 -0.82 12.21 5.25
N GLY A 118 0.12 12.30 4.29
CA GLY A 118 1.13 11.27 4.07
C GLY A 118 2.01 11.02 5.30
N ALA A 119 2.41 12.08 6.01
CA ALA A 119 3.17 11.96 7.27
C ALA A 119 2.36 11.23 8.34
N GLY A 120 1.09 11.59 8.50
CA GLY A 120 0.15 10.90 9.39
C GLY A 120 0.03 9.41 9.06
N VAL A 121 -0.12 9.06 7.77
CA VAL A 121 -0.14 7.66 7.32
C VAL A 121 1.15 6.94 7.72
N GLY A 122 2.32 7.52 7.47
CA GLY A 122 3.61 6.92 7.85
C GLY A 122 3.80 6.71 9.34
N ILE A 123 3.31 7.63 10.17
CA ILE A 123 3.34 7.50 11.63
C ILE A 123 2.45 6.34 12.11
N VAL A 124 1.25 6.20 11.54
CA VAL A 124 0.27 5.21 12.03
C VAL A 124 0.48 3.82 11.45
N TYR A 125 0.94 3.70 10.21
CA TYR A 125 0.97 2.44 9.46
C TYR A 125 1.63 1.29 10.23
N GLY A 126 2.77 1.54 10.89
CA GLY A 126 3.48 0.51 11.64
C GLY A 126 2.78 0.06 12.92
N VAL A 127 1.85 0.85 13.48
CA VAL A 127 1.25 0.60 14.80
C VAL A 127 0.33 -0.63 14.80
N PRO A 128 -0.72 -0.73 13.94
CA PRO A 128 -1.59 -1.91 13.92
C PRO A 128 -0.83 -3.21 13.65
N MET A 129 0.18 -3.14 12.76
CA MET A 129 1.04 -4.28 12.47
C MET A 129 1.82 -4.74 13.71
N THR A 130 2.43 -3.80 14.43
CA THR A 130 3.23 -4.09 15.61
C THR A 130 2.38 -4.64 16.76
N VAL A 131 1.20 -4.05 16.98
CA VAL A 131 0.24 -4.56 17.97
C VAL A 131 -0.15 -5.99 17.64
N ALA A 132 -0.58 -6.25 16.41
CA ALA A 132 -1.02 -7.58 16.01
C ALA A 132 0.12 -8.62 16.06
N ALA A 133 1.34 -8.24 15.66
CA ALA A 133 2.51 -9.12 15.73
C ALA A 133 2.93 -9.47 17.18
N LYS A 134 2.85 -8.50 18.11
CA LYS A 134 3.16 -8.73 19.52
C LYS A 134 2.12 -9.62 20.19
N TRP A 135 0.85 -9.44 19.81
CA TRP A 135 -0.20 -10.31 20.29
C TRP A 135 -0.16 -11.70 19.67
N PHE A 136 0.39 -11.93 18.47
CA PHE A 136 0.48 -13.26 17.84
C PHE A 136 1.91 -13.68 17.53
N PRO A 137 2.74 -13.99 18.55
CA PRO A 137 4.14 -14.36 18.34
C PRO A 137 4.31 -15.65 17.52
N GLU A 138 3.36 -16.57 17.59
CA GLU A 138 3.36 -17.86 16.89
C GLU A 138 3.09 -17.74 15.38
N LYS A 139 2.39 -16.69 14.93
CA LYS A 139 1.94 -16.52 13.54
C LYS A 139 2.08 -15.07 13.05
N LYS A 140 3.15 -14.38 13.46
CA LYS A 140 3.38 -12.94 13.19
C LYS A 140 3.11 -12.55 11.74
N GLY A 141 3.70 -13.29 10.78
CA GLY A 141 3.58 -12.99 9.35
C GLY A 141 2.15 -13.05 8.82
N LEU A 142 1.40 -14.12 9.15
CA LEU A 142 0.01 -14.28 8.72
C LEU A 142 -0.88 -13.15 9.26
N ILE A 143 -0.71 -12.83 10.54
CA ILE A 143 -1.54 -11.85 11.24
C ILE A 143 -1.24 -10.43 10.75
N VAL A 144 0.04 -10.08 10.60
CA VAL A 144 0.44 -8.81 9.98
C VAL A 144 -0.10 -8.71 8.54
N GLY A 145 -0.04 -9.80 7.78
CA GLY A 145 -0.62 -9.87 6.43
C GLY A 145 -2.12 -9.59 6.42
N LEU A 146 -2.87 -10.18 7.35
CA LEU A 146 -4.32 -9.96 7.47
C LEU A 146 -4.66 -8.51 7.81
N VAL A 147 -3.90 -7.87 8.71
CA VAL A 147 -4.06 -6.44 9.01
C VAL A 147 -3.78 -5.58 7.77
N LEU A 148 -2.73 -5.91 7.01
CA LEU A 148 -2.36 -5.20 5.77
C LEU A 148 -3.37 -5.35 4.62
N VAL A 149 -4.16 -6.42 4.61
CA VAL A 149 -5.27 -6.57 3.66
C VAL A 149 -6.24 -5.39 3.77
N GLY A 150 -6.46 -4.84 4.97
CA GLY A 150 -7.28 -3.63 5.15
C GLY A 150 -6.80 -2.45 4.32
N PHE A 151 -5.49 -2.23 4.22
CA PHE A 151 -4.94 -1.14 3.42
C PHE A 151 -5.23 -1.33 1.92
N GLY A 152 -5.00 -2.55 1.41
CA GLY A 152 -5.25 -2.88 0.00
C GLY A 152 -6.73 -2.91 -0.39
N LEU A 153 -7.60 -3.36 0.52
CA LEU A 153 -9.05 -3.40 0.34
C LEU A 153 -9.73 -2.06 0.55
N SER A 154 -9.04 -1.04 1.07
CA SER A 154 -9.66 0.25 1.39
C SER A 154 -10.51 0.88 0.27
N PRO A 155 -10.17 0.78 -1.03
CA PRO A 155 -11.00 1.39 -2.08
C PRO A 155 -12.32 0.65 -2.31
N PHE A 156 -12.45 -0.58 -1.82
CA PHE A 156 -13.73 -1.32 -1.82
C PHE A 156 -14.85 -0.51 -1.18
N ILE A 157 -14.54 0.18 -0.08
CA ILE A 157 -15.49 1.02 0.66
C ILE A 157 -15.30 2.50 0.32
N THR A 158 -14.05 2.97 0.31
CA THR A 158 -13.78 4.41 0.27
C THR A 158 -14.02 5.02 -1.10
N ALA A 159 -13.84 4.28 -2.20
CA ALA A 159 -14.09 4.82 -3.55
C ALA A 159 -15.59 5.10 -3.79
N PRO A 160 -16.54 4.18 -3.48
CA PRO A 160 -17.97 4.47 -3.53
C PRO A 160 -18.39 5.66 -2.68
N ILE A 161 -17.92 5.72 -1.42
CA ILE A 161 -18.24 6.84 -0.52
C ILE A 161 -17.70 8.16 -1.09
N ALA A 162 -16.44 8.18 -1.53
CA ALA A 162 -15.84 9.37 -2.14
C ALA A 162 -16.61 9.81 -3.39
N GLY A 163 -16.97 8.87 -4.27
CA GLY A 163 -17.75 9.15 -5.47
C GLY A 163 -19.08 9.82 -5.15
N TYR A 164 -19.84 9.23 -4.22
CA TYR A 164 -21.12 9.79 -3.77
C TYR A 164 -20.98 11.19 -3.15
N LEU A 165 -19.98 11.39 -2.30
CA LEU A 165 -19.73 12.69 -1.66
C LEU A 165 -19.33 13.75 -2.69
N ILE A 166 -18.52 13.40 -3.69
CA ILE A 166 -18.11 14.30 -4.77
C ILE A 166 -19.31 14.70 -5.64
N GLU A 167 -20.19 13.74 -5.97
CA GLU A 167 -21.38 14.01 -6.78
C GLU A 167 -22.39 14.88 -6.03
N THR A 168 -22.55 14.67 -4.72
CA THR A 168 -23.58 15.36 -3.91
C THR A 168 -23.11 16.73 -3.39
N TYR A 169 -21.87 16.82 -2.93
CA TYR A 169 -21.35 17.99 -2.19
C TYR A 169 -20.13 18.64 -2.85
N GLY A 170 -19.58 18.05 -3.90
CA GLY A 170 -18.35 18.49 -4.54
C GLY A 170 -17.08 17.97 -3.86
N VAL A 171 -15.95 18.08 -4.57
CA VAL A 171 -14.68 17.47 -4.15
C VAL A 171 -14.12 18.06 -2.85
N MET A 172 -14.24 19.38 -2.67
CA MET A 172 -13.70 20.07 -1.50
C MET A 172 -14.46 19.72 -0.22
N ALA A 173 -15.79 19.55 -0.32
CA ALA A 173 -16.60 19.09 0.80
C ALA A 173 -16.33 17.61 1.11
N ALA A 174 -16.15 16.77 0.08
CA ALA A 174 -15.79 15.37 0.25
C ALA A 174 -14.48 15.21 1.06
N PHE A 175 -13.47 16.04 0.78
CA PHE A 175 -12.23 16.07 1.58
C PHE A 175 -12.49 16.36 3.07
N LYS A 176 -13.33 17.36 3.37
CA LYS A 176 -13.69 17.73 4.77
C LYS A 176 -14.45 16.63 5.49
N ILE A 177 -15.44 16.03 4.82
CA ILE A 177 -16.29 14.99 5.42
C ILE A 177 -15.46 13.73 5.73
N LEU A 178 -14.65 13.27 4.78
CA LEU A 178 -13.76 12.12 5.00
C LEU A 178 -12.70 12.42 6.07
N GLY A 179 -12.13 13.63 6.05
CA GLY A 179 -11.17 14.04 7.07
C GLY A 179 -11.77 14.06 8.48
N ALA A 180 -12.96 14.62 8.65
CA ALA A 180 -13.68 14.60 9.92
C ALA A 180 -13.98 13.16 10.37
N ALA A 181 -14.38 12.29 9.45
CA ALA A 181 -14.59 10.87 9.74
C ALA A 181 -13.29 10.21 10.23
N PHE A 182 -12.13 10.48 9.61
CA PHE A 182 -10.85 9.90 10.04
C PHE A 182 -10.37 10.42 11.41
N ILE A 183 -10.54 11.71 11.70
CA ILE A 183 -10.21 12.29 13.02
C ILE A 183 -11.01 11.61 14.14
N VAL A 184 -12.27 11.24 13.90
CA VAL A 184 -13.13 10.63 14.93
C VAL A 184 -12.96 9.12 14.98
N LEU A 185 -13.02 8.46 13.82
CA LEU A 185 -13.05 7.00 13.72
C LEU A 185 -11.74 6.36 14.15
N MET A 186 -10.59 6.90 13.72
CA MET A 186 -9.29 6.27 14.01
C MET A 186 -8.98 6.25 15.52
N PRO A 187 -9.10 7.35 16.29
CA PRO A 187 -8.95 7.30 17.74
C PRO A 187 -9.97 6.40 18.44
N ALA A 188 -11.24 6.43 18.00
CA ALA A 188 -12.28 5.59 18.59
C ALA A 188 -11.98 4.09 18.42
N VAL A 189 -11.57 3.68 17.22
CA VAL A 189 -11.15 2.30 16.90
C VAL A 189 -9.84 1.94 17.62
N ALA A 190 -8.94 2.90 17.81
CA ALA A 190 -7.68 2.68 18.49
C ALA A 190 -7.78 2.62 20.01
N TYR A 191 -8.82 3.19 20.62
CA TYR A 191 -8.98 3.28 22.07
C TYR A 191 -8.74 1.96 22.85
N PRO A 192 -9.25 0.79 22.41
CA PRO A 192 -8.98 -0.47 23.09
C PRO A 192 -7.60 -1.07 22.79
N LEU A 193 -6.84 -0.57 21.80
CA LEU A 193 -5.56 -1.15 21.43
C LEU A 193 -4.51 -0.96 22.52
N SER A 194 -3.82 -2.05 22.86
CA SER A 194 -2.71 -2.03 23.81
C SER A 194 -1.63 -3.01 23.37
N TYR A 195 -0.41 -2.79 23.83
CA TYR A 195 0.60 -3.86 23.80
C TYR A 195 0.29 -4.90 24.88
N PRO A 196 0.69 -6.16 24.69
CA PRO A 196 0.65 -7.15 25.78
C PRO A 196 1.62 -6.71 26.90
N VAL A 197 1.30 -7.02 28.16
CA VAL A 197 2.13 -6.69 29.32
C VAL A 197 3.39 -7.57 29.29
N GLU A 198 4.58 -6.97 29.46
CA GLU A 198 5.88 -7.65 29.32
C GLU A 198 6.13 -8.81 30.31
N SER A 199 5.34 -8.94 31.37
CA SER A 199 5.56 -9.87 32.49
C SER A 199 5.32 -11.37 32.19
N GLY A 200 5.40 -11.81 30.94
CA GLY A 200 5.22 -13.22 30.60
C GLY A 200 5.62 -13.66 29.19
N TYR A 201 5.97 -12.72 28.30
CA TYR A 201 6.21 -13.04 26.89
C TYR A 201 7.68 -13.10 26.48
N GLU A 202 8.62 -12.88 27.41
CA GLU A 202 10.03 -13.24 27.17
C GLU A 202 10.27 -14.76 27.19
N SER A 203 9.37 -15.56 27.78
CA SER A 203 9.57 -17.02 27.89
C SER A 203 9.00 -17.84 26.72
N ALA A 204 8.09 -17.29 25.90
CA ALA A 204 7.50 -18.00 24.76
C ALA A 204 8.33 -17.91 23.46
N GLY A 205 9.41 -17.14 23.45
CA GLY A 205 10.35 -17.01 22.32
C GLY A 205 11.44 -18.08 22.23
N LYS A 206 11.55 -18.97 23.23
CA LYS A 206 12.46 -20.12 23.21
C LYS A 206 11.71 -21.41 22.91
N ILE A 207 11.09 -21.52 21.74
CA ILE A 207 10.64 -22.82 21.22
C ILE A 207 11.21 -23.07 19.82
N ARG A 208 12.27 -23.89 19.83
CA ARG A 208 12.66 -24.92 18.86
C ARG A 208 12.81 -24.47 17.40
N GLY A 209 14.07 -24.21 17.03
CA GLY A 209 14.50 -23.97 15.65
C GLY A 209 15.64 -22.94 15.48
N ALA A 210 16.33 -22.54 16.56
CA ALA A 210 17.37 -21.53 16.55
C ALA A 210 18.72 -21.99 15.93
N SER A 211 18.71 -22.93 14.99
CA SER A 211 19.93 -23.36 14.28
C SER A 211 20.03 -22.80 12.84
N ALA A 212 18.95 -22.29 12.26
CA ALA A 212 18.96 -21.69 10.91
C ALA A 212 18.78 -20.15 10.92
N ALA A 213 18.29 -19.58 12.01
CA ALA A 213 18.02 -18.13 12.15
C ALA A 213 19.27 -17.26 12.45
N ALA A 214 20.46 -17.86 12.49
CA ALA A 214 21.71 -17.19 12.85
C ALA A 214 22.44 -16.52 11.66
N HIS A 215 22.03 -16.79 10.42
CA HIS A 215 22.56 -16.09 9.25
C HIS A 215 21.77 -14.82 8.97
N GLY A 216 22.47 -13.69 8.86
CA GLY A 216 21.86 -12.45 8.41
C GLY A 216 22.91 -11.48 7.89
N THR A 217 22.75 -11.09 6.64
CA THR A 217 23.63 -10.13 5.98
C THR A 217 23.39 -8.74 6.56
N SER A 218 24.47 -8.06 6.94
CA SER A 218 24.37 -6.68 7.42
C SER A 218 23.81 -5.77 6.32
N THR A 219 23.18 -4.65 6.69
CA THR A 219 22.65 -3.70 5.70
C THR A 219 23.74 -3.12 4.80
N SER A 220 24.95 -2.90 5.34
CA SER A 220 26.10 -2.44 4.56
C SER A 220 26.52 -3.44 3.49
N ASP A 221 26.54 -4.73 3.84
CA ASP A 221 26.91 -5.80 2.90
C ASP A 221 25.81 -6.09 1.89
N MET A 222 24.54 -5.99 2.32
CA MET A 222 23.38 -6.13 1.45
C MET A 222 23.44 -5.11 0.31
N ILE A 223 23.65 -3.82 0.60
CA ILE A 223 23.64 -2.75 -0.41
C ILE A 223 24.73 -2.96 -1.47
N LYS A 224 25.84 -3.62 -1.12
CA LYS A 224 26.93 -3.96 -2.04
C LYS A 224 26.60 -5.15 -2.94
N ALA A 225 25.65 -6.01 -2.55
CA ALA A 225 25.32 -7.23 -3.28
C ALA A 225 24.63 -6.93 -4.63
N LYS A 226 25.00 -7.66 -5.68
CA LYS A 226 24.31 -7.57 -6.99
C LYS A 226 22.83 -7.95 -6.88
N SER A 227 22.54 -8.91 -5.99
CA SER A 227 21.20 -9.39 -5.71
C SER A 227 20.30 -8.29 -5.12
N PHE A 228 20.88 -7.36 -4.35
CA PHE A 228 20.14 -6.22 -3.78
C PHE A 228 19.74 -5.26 -4.87
N LYS A 229 20.68 -4.91 -5.76
CA LYS A 229 20.39 -4.03 -6.91
C LYS A 229 19.30 -4.62 -7.81
N GLY A 230 19.31 -5.94 -8.03
CA GLY A 230 18.29 -6.64 -8.80
C GLY A 230 16.91 -6.59 -8.12
N LEU A 231 16.83 -6.90 -6.82
CA LEU A 231 15.59 -6.84 -6.06
C LEU A 231 15.06 -5.40 -5.93
N TYR A 232 15.94 -4.44 -5.64
CA TYR A 232 15.61 -3.03 -5.49
C TYR A 232 15.06 -2.44 -6.78
N LEU A 233 15.74 -2.64 -7.91
CA LEU A 233 15.27 -2.16 -9.21
C LEU A 233 13.96 -2.85 -9.61
N SER A 234 13.83 -4.15 -9.36
CA SER A 234 12.61 -4.87 -9.68
C SER A 234 11.43 -4.40 -8.83
N PHE A 235 11.63 -4.23 -7.52
CA PHE A 235 10.59 -3.72 -6.65
C PHE A 235 10.23 -2.27 -6.97
N MET A 236 11.22 -1.42 -7.28
CA MET A 236 10.99 -0.06 -7.75
C MET A 236 10.09 -0.04 -8.98
N ILE A 237 10.39 -0.85 -10.01
CA ILE A 237 9.60 -0.91 -11.24
C ILE A 237 8.20 -1.46 -10.97
N GLY A 238 8.09 -2.57 -10.25
CA GLY A 238 6.82 -3.19 -9.92
C GLY A 238 5.89 -2.28 -9.11
N ALA A 239 6.43 -1.66 -8.06
CA ALA A 239 5.70 -0.69 -7.24
C ALA A 239 5.35 0.57 -8.06
N MET A 240 6.28 1.09 -8.85
CA MET A 240 6.06 2.24 -9.74
C MET A 240 4.86 2.00 -10.67
N ILE A 241 4.84 0.86 -11.37
CA ILE A 241 3.74 0.52 -12.28
C ILE A 241 2.43 0.41 -11.51
N GLY A 242 2.42 -0.33 -10.39
CA GLY A 242 1.22 -0.52 -9.58
C GLY A 242 0.63 0.80 -9.08
N LEU A 243 1.45 1.66 -8.47
CA LEU A 243 1.00 2.93 -7.90
C LEU A 243 0.54 3.92 -8.97
N MET A 244 1.23 3.94 -10.11
CA MET A 244 0.88 4.72 -11.28
C MET A 244 -0.51 4.34 -11.80
N LEU A 245 -0.78 3.06 -12.04
CA LEU A 245 -2.05 2.63 -12.63
C LEU A 245 -3.21 2.70 -11.63
N ILE A 246 -2.98 2.48 -10.33
CA ILE A 246 -3.98 2.81 -9.30
C ILE A 246 -4.34 4.29 -9.35
N GLY A 247 -3.33 5.19 -9.38
CA GLY A 247 -3.53 6.63 -9.41
C GLY A 247 -4.23 7.14 -10.68
N MET A 248 -4.27 6.34 -11.75
CA MET A 248 -4.91 6.68 -13.03
C MET A 248 -6.19 5.89 -13.31
N THR A 249 -6.66 5.05 -12.38
CA THR A 249 -7.77 4.12 -12.62
C THR A 249 -9.02 4.83 -13.13
N SER A 250 -9.43 5.92 -12.47
CA SER A 250 -10.59 6.72 -12.89
C SER A 250 -10.36 7.44 -14.22
N ASN A 251 -9.21 8.09 -14.40
CA ASN A 251 -8.87 8.77 -15.65
C ASN A 251 -8.94 7.83 -16.86
N VAL A 252 -8.32 6.65 -16.77
CA VAL A 252 -8.35 5.67 -17.86
C VAL A 252 -9.77 5.15 -18.09
N GLY A 253 -10.51 4.79 -17.04
CA GLY A 253 -11.87 4.28 -17.20
C GLY A 253 -12.83 5.29 -17.82
N ILE A 254 -12.73 6.56 -17.44
CA ILE A 254 -13.65 7.62 -17.88
C ILE A 254 -13.22 8.25 -19.19
N GLU A 255 -11.94 8.59 -19.35
CA GLU A 255 -11.48 9.37 -20.51
C GLU A 255 -11.07 8.50 -21.69
N LEU A 256 -10.43 7.35 -21.44
CA LEU A 256 -10.04 6.41 -22.51
C LEU A 256 -11.18 5.47 -22.87
N ILE A 257 -11.79 4.83 -21.88
CA ILE A 257 -12.82 3.79 -22.11
C ILE A 257 -14.23 4.37 -22.17
N LYS A 258 -14.41 5.68 -21.86
CA LYS A 258 -15.70 6.39 -21.89
C LYS A 258 -16.76 5.78 -20.98
N LEU A 259 -16.36 5.20 -19.86
CA LEU A 259 -17.29 4.70 -18.86
C LEU A 259 -17.83 5.85 -18.00
N SER A 260 -19.05 5.67 -17.49
CA SER A 260 -19.61 6.58 -16.48
C SER A 260 -18.78 6.51 -15.18
N LYS A 261 -18.73 7.64 -14.46
CA LYS A 261 -18.03 7.74 -13.16
C LYS A 261 -18.47 6.64 -12.20
N GLY A 262 -19.78 6.48 -12.03
CA GLY A 262 -20.36 5.44 -11.15
C GLY A 262 -19.92 4.02 -11.51
N LYS A 263 -19.82 3.70 -12.81
CA LYS A 263 -19.35 2.37 -13.25
C LYS A 263 -17.88 2.14 -12.93
N VAL A 264 -17.02 3.15 -13.11
CA VAL A 264 -15.60 3.03 -12.76
C VAL A 264 -15.41 2.90 -11.26
N VAL A 265 -16.15 3.67 -10.46
CA VAL A 265 -16.13 3.56 -9.00
C VAL A 265 -16.56 2.17 -8.52
N LEU A 266 -17.59 1.58 -9.12
CA LEU A 266 -18.00 0.20 -8.82
C LEU A 266 -16.91 -0.82 -9.18
N LEU A 267 -16.26 -0.65 -10.33
CA LEU A 267 -15.15 -1.52 -10.76
C LEU A 267 -13.91 -1.36 -9.86
N MET A 268 -13.66 -0.17 -9.31
CA MET A 268 -12.59 0.04 -8.33
C MET A 268 -12.76 -0.84 -7.08
N SER A 269 -14.00 -1.10 -6.66
CA SER A 269 -14.24 -2.05 -5.57
C SER A 269 -13.81 -3.47 -5.93
N LEU A 270 -14.06 -3.93 -7.17
CA LEU A 270 -13.53 -5.20 -7.66
C LEU A 270 -11.99 -5.20 -7.67
N PHE A 271 -11.38 -4.12 -8.16
CA PHE A 271 -9.92 -4.03 -8.26
C PHE A 271 -9.24 -4.04 -6.88
N ALA A 272 -9.86 -3.41 -5.88
CA ALA A 272 -9.41 -3.46 -4.49
C ALA A 272 -9.33 -4.90 -3.96
N VAL A 273 -10.33 -5.74 -4.26
CA VAL A 273 -10.33 -7.17 -3.91
C VAL A 273 -9.11 -7.87 -4.51
N PHE A 274 -8.83 -7.64 -5.79
CA PHE A 274 -7.65 -8.20 -6.45
C PHE A 274 -6.34 -7.73 -5.80
N ASN A 275 -6.23 -6.47 -5.37
CA ASN A 275 -5.07 -6.00 -4.61
C ASN A 275 -4.89 -6.75 -3.28
N GLY A 276 -5.98 -6.96 -2.54
CA GLY A 276 -5.99 -7.77 -1.33
C GLY A 276 -5.51 -9.21 -1.58
N VAL A 277 -6.04 -9.86 -2.62
CA VAL A 277 -5.75 -11.26 -2.99
C VAL A 277 -4.34 -11.44 -3.56
N GLY A 278 -3.79 -10.43 -4.23
CA GLY A 278 -2.43 -10.46 -4.78
C GLY A 278 -1.35 -10.71 -3.73
N ARG A 279 -1.53 -10.18 -2.53
CA ARG A 279 -0.58 -10.29 -1.40
C ARG A 279 -0.35 -11.76 -0.98
N PRO A 280 -1.35 -12.50 -0.48
CA PRO A 280 -1.15 -13.90 -0.08
C PRO A 280 -0.74 -14.77 -1.27
N THR A 281 -1.27 -14.50 -2.47
CA THR A 281 -0.95 -15.29 -3.66
C THR A 281 0.53 -15.22 -4.02
N PHE A 282 1.09 -14.02 -4.16
CA PHE A 282 2.51 -13.88 -4.50
C PHE A 282 3.44 -14.15 -3.33
N GLY A 283 2.99 -13.99 -2.08
CA GLY A 283 3.70 -14.49 -0.90
C GLY A 283 3.91 -16.01 -1.02
N TRP A 284 2.83 -16.76 -1.24
CA TRP A 284 2.89 -18.21 -1.44
C TRP A 284 3.71 -18.62 -2.67
N ILE A 285 3.60 -17.92 -3.81
CA ILE A 285 4.42 -18.21 -5.00
C ILE A 285 5.91 -18.02 -4.69
N THR A 286 6.25 -16.94 -3.97
CA THR A 286 7.64 -16.62 -3.62
C THR A 286 8.23 -17.69 -2.70
N ASP A 287 7.47 -18.08 -1.68
CA ASP A 287 7.89 -19.07 -0.69
C ASP A 287 8.00 -20.49 -1.28
N ARG A 288 7.05 -20.89 -2.13
CA ARG A 288 6.98 -22.26 -2.66
C ARG A 288 7.88 -22.50 -3.87
N PHE A 289 8.10 -21.49 -4.71
CA PHE A 289 8.84 -21.67 -5.97
C PHE A 289 10.18 -20.94 -5.97
N SER A 290 10.15 -19.62 -6.16
CA SER A 290 11.30 -18.73 -5.99
C SER A 290 10.88 -17.28 -6.22
N HIS A 291 11.64 -16.36 -5.62
CA HIS A 291 11.49 -14.92 -5.86
C HIS A 291 11.63 -14.55 -7.35
N LYS A 292 12.50 -15.23 -8.12
CA LYS A 292 12.62 -14.96 -9.57
C LYS A 292 11.36 -15.31 -10.35
N LYS A 293 10.75 -16.46 -10.04
CA LYS A 293 9.52 -16.93 -10.70
C LYS A 293 8.35 -15.99 -10.36
N ALA A 294 8.24 -15.59 -9.10
CA ALA A 294 7.23 -14.62 -8.67
C ALA A 294 7.34 -13.29 -9.44
N MET A 295 8.55 -12.71 -9.53
CA MET A 295 8.78 -11.47 -10.29
C MET A 295 8.47 -11.64 -11.78
N LEU A 296 8.90 -12.75 -12.41
CA LEU A 296 8.63 -13.03 -13.82
C LEU A 296 7.13 -13.13 -14.09
N ILE A 297 6.40 -13.92 -13.29
CA ILE A 297 4.94 -14.06 -13.41
C ILE A 297 4.27 -12.70 -13.29
N SER A 298 4.69 -11.89 -12.30
CA SER A 298 4.16 -10.54 -12.12
C SER A 298 4.35 -9.67 -13.37
N TYR A 299 5.56 -9.58 -13.90
CA TYR A 299 5.83 -8.77 -15.08
C TYR A 299 5.11 -9.27 -16.33
N VAL A 300 5.00 -10.59 -16.54
CA VAL A 300 4.23 -11.15 -17.66
C VAL A 300 2.75 -10.79 -17.53
N LEU A 301 2.17 -10.91 -16.34
CA LEU A 301 0.78 -10.50 -16.10
C LEU A 301 0.57 -8.99 -16.37
N ILE A 302 1.51 -8.14 -15.95
CA ILE A 302 1.45 -6.71 -16.24
C ILE A 302 1.52 -6.45 -17.75
N ILE A 303 2.39 -7.15 -18.49
CA ILE A 303 2.46 -7.03 -19.96
C ILE A 303 1.13 -7.44 -20.61
N ILE A 304 0.54 -8.55 -20.18
CA ILE A 304 -0.78 -9.01 -20.69
C ILE A 304 -1.85 -7.94 -20.43
N ALA A 305 -1.90 -7.39 -19.21
CA ALA A 305 -2.85 -6.33 -18.86
C ALA A 305 -2.63 -5.05 -19.69
N SER A 306 -1.38 -4.69 -19.96
CA SER A 306 -1.06 -3.57 -20.86
C SER A 306 -1.51 -3.84 -22.30
N VAL A 307 -1.33 -5.07 -22.80
CA VAL A 307 -1.82 -5.46 -24.13
C VAL A 307 -3.35 -5.39 -24.19
N PHE A 308 -4.07 -5.86 -23.17
CA PHE A 308 -5.52 -5.70 -23.09
C PHE A 308 -5.95 -4.24 -23.19
N MET A 309 -5.22 -3.33 -22.52
CA MET A 309 -5.50 -1.90 -22.61
C MET A 309 -5.14 -1.29 -23.96
N LEU A 310 -4.10 -1.77 -24.64
CA LEU A 310 -3.77 -1.35 -26.01
C LEU A 310 -4.83 -1.80 -27.03
N MET A 311 -5.54 -2.90 -26.75
CA MET A 311 -6.66 -3.38 -27.56
C MET A 311 -8.01 -2.75 -27.18
N ALA A 312 -8.09 -2.13 -26.00
CA ALA A 312 -9.33 -1.56 -25.48
C ALA A 312 -9.61 -0.20 -26.13
N GLY A 313 -10.87 0.03 -26.52
CA GLY A 313 -11.39 1.33 -26.95
C GLY A 313 -12.63 1.73 -26.16
N ASP A 314 -13.39 2.68 -26.71
CA ASP A 314 -14.65 3.16 -26.14
C ASP A 314 -15.60 1.99 -25.80
N GLY A 315 -16.12 1.97 -24.57
CA GLY A 315 -17.05 0.95 -24.10
C GLY A 315 -16.45 -0.44 -23.82
N SER A 316 -15.12 -0.63 -23.93
CA SER A 316 -14.43 -1.91 -23.72
C SER A 316 -14.32 -2.32 -22.23
N VAL A 317 -15.46 -2.49 -21.57
CA VAL A 317 -15.58 -2.72 -20.12
C VAL A 317 -14.82 -3.99 -19.68
N MET A 318 -14.92 -5.08 -20.44
CA MET A 318 -14.32 -6.37 -20.05
C MET A 318 -12.79 -6.31 -20.09
N LEU A 319 -12.22 -5.71 -21.13
CA LEU A 319 -10.76 -5.53 -21.25
C LEU A 319 -10.23 -4.61 -20.15
N TYR A 320 -10.92 -3.50 -19.89
CA TYR A 320 -10.59 -2.59 -18.79
C TYR A 320 -10.65 -3.29 -17.43
N ALA A 321 -11.74 -4.01 -17.14
CA ALA A 321 -11.92 -4.70 -15.87
C ALA A 321 -10.88 -5.80 -15.66
N ALA A 322 -10.57 -6.59 -16.70
CA ALA A 322 -9.53 -7.61 -16.65
C ALA A 322 -8.15 -7.00 -16.41
N ALA A 323 -7.78 -5.97 -17.20
CA ALA A 323 -6.48 -5.32 -17.09
C ALA A 323 -6.27 -4.66 -15.73
N PHE A 324 -7.22 -3.86 -15.25
CA PHE A 324 -7.08 -3.18 -13.97
C PHE A 324 -7.18 -4.12 -12.77
N SER A 325 -7.93 -5.22 -12.86
CA SER A 325 -7.86 -6.28 -11.84
C SER A 325 -6.44 -6.86 -11.76
N ILE A 326 -5.80 -7.12 -12.90
CA ILE A 326 -4.42 -7.63 -12.95
C ILE A 326 -3.42 -6.59 -12.44
N PHE A 327 -3.55 -5.31 -12.79
CA PHE A 327 -2.64 -4.27 -12.29
C PHE A 327 -2.74 -4.09 -10.77
N TRP A 328 -3.96 -4.06 -10.23
CA TRP A 328 -4.18 -3.97 -8.79
C TRP A 328 -3.70 -5.22 -8.05
N PHE A 329 -3.96 -6.41 -8.60
CA PHE A 329 -3.41 -7.68 -8.12
C PHE A 329 -1.88 -7.66 -8.04
N ASN A 330 -1.22 -7.15 -9.08
CA ASN A 330 0.24 -7.05 -9.13
C ASN A 330 0.81 -6.08 -8.10
N LEU A 331 0.17 -4.94 -7.83
CA LEU A 331 0.63 -4.07 -6.74
C LEU A 331 0.59 -4.81 -5.38
N GLY A 332 -0.52 -5.50 -5.11
CA GLY A 332 -0.62 -6.36 -3.93
C GLY A 332 0.49 -7.41 -3.89
N GLY A 333 0.79 -8.00 -5.06
CA GLY A 333 1.87 -8.96 -5.24
C GLY A 333 3.24 -8.42 -4.89
N TRP A 334 3.63 -7.25 -5.42
CA TRP A 334 4.94 -6.64 -5.14
C TRP A 334 5.14 -6.28 -3.67
N LEU A 335 4.06 -5.90 -2.97
CA LEU A 335 4.08 -5.67 -1.54
C LEU A 335 4.25 -6.96 -0.71
N ALA A 336 4.15 -8.14 -1.33
CA ALA A 336 4.50 -9.44 -0.74
C ALA A 336 5.86 -9.97 -1.24
N ILE A 337 6.16 -9.87 -2.55
CA ILE A 337 7.40 -10.35 -3.15
C ILE A 337 8.62 -9.69 -2.51
N ALA A 338 8.61 -8.36 -2.36
CA ALA A 338 9.77 -7.64 -1.84
C ALA A 338 10.16 -8.06 -0.40
N PRO A 339 9.23 -8.06 0.59
CA PRO A 339 9.59 -8.47 1.94
C PRO A 339 10.00 -9.96 2.03
N THR A 340 9.32 -10.88 1.35
CA THR A 340 9.68 -12.31 1.38
C THR A 340 11.02 -12.57 0.71
N SER A 341 11.27 -11.96 -0.45
CA SER A 341 12.58 -12.03 -1.13
C SER A 341 13.70 -11.50 -0.25
N THR A 342 13.46 -10.41 0.49
CA THR A 342 14.46 -9.82 1.39
C THR A 342 14.87 -10.80 2.47
N ILE A 343 13.89 -11.45 3.12
CA ILE A 343 14.16 -12.46 4.17
C ILE A 343 14.90 -13.66 3.58
N ALA A 344 14.42 -14.17 2.44
CA ALA A 344 15.02 -15.33 1.79
C ALA A 344 16.48 -15.08 1.38
N MET A 345 16.80 -13.88 0.90
CA MET A 345 18.13 -13.56 0.34
C MET A 345 19.14 -13.09 1.40
N TYR A 346 18.68 -12.46 2.49
CA TYR A 346 19.56 -11.80 3.47
C TYR A 346 19.37 -12.25 4.90
N GLY A 347 18.44 -13.17 5.17
CA GLY A 347 18.16 -13.70 6.50
C GLY A 347 17.35 -12.77 7.39
N ALA A 348 16.88 -13.32 8.51
CA ALA A 348 15.95 -12.63 9.41
C ALA A 348 16.64 -11.65 10.39
N LYS A 349 17.94 -11.84 10.70
CA LYS A 349 18.64 -11.11 11.79
C LYS A 349 18.64 -9.59 11.61
N HIS A 350 18.81 -9.10 10.39
CA HIS A 350 18.81 -7.67 10.05
C HIS A 350 17.64 -7.29 9.12
N TYR A 351 16.58 -8.10 9.10
CA TYR A 351 15.49 -7.96 8.15
C TYR A 351 14.82 -6.59 8.21
N SER A 352 14.48 -6.08 9.39
CA SER A 352 13.77 -4.80 9.51
C SER A 352 14.56 -3.64 8.92
N GLN A 353 15.88 -3.57 9.15
CA GLN A 353 16.73 -2.55 8.54
C GLN A 353 16.86 -2.75 7.03
N ASN A 354 17.11 -3.99 6.61
CA ASN A 354 17.32 -4.36 5.20
C ASN A 354 16.06 -4.07 4.36
N TYR A 355 14.89 -4.49 4.85
CA TYR A 355 13.63 -4.23 4.18
C TYR A 355 13.26 -2.76 4.20
N GLY A 356 13.56 -2.01 5.28
CA GLY A 356 13.39 -0.56 5.31
C GLY A 356 14.15 0.13 4.17
N VAL A 357 15.40 -0.27 3.91
CA VAL A 357 16.17 0.24 2.76
C VAL A 357 15.52 -0.16 1.44
N ILE A 358 15.13 -1.43 1.26
CA ILE A 358 14.44 -1.88 0.04
C ILE A 358 13.12 -1.14 -0.17
N PHE A 359 12.41 -0.81 0.91
CA PHE A 359 11.12 -0.11 0.86
C PHE A 359 11.26 1.33 0.36
N THR A 360 12.44 1.94 0.43
CA THR A 360 12.66 3.26 -0.20
C THR A 360 12.45 3.23 -1.72
N ALA A 361 12.62 2.07 -2.37
CA ALA A 361 12.27 1.86 -3.77
C ALA A 361 10.78 2.10 -4.07
N TYR A 362 9.89 1.81 -3.12
CA TYR A 362 8.45 2.08 -3.23
C TYR A 362 8.19 3.58 -3.34
N GLY A 363 8.80 4.39 -2.46
CA GLY A 363 8.65 5.85 -2.46
C GLY A 363 9.21 6.49 -3.74
N ILE A 364 10.40 6.06 -4.18
CA ILE A 364 11.00 6.53 -5.44
C ILE A 364 10.13 6.15 -6.64
N GLY A 365 9.66 4.89 -6.68
CA GLY A 365 8.76 4.41 -7.72
C GLY A 365 7.44 5.18 -7.77
N ALA A 366 6.89 5.58 -6.62
CA ALA A 366 5.69 6.41 -6.55
C ALA A 366 5.88 7.77 -7.25
N ILE A 367 6.98 8.47 -6.95
CA ILE A 367 7.31 9.78 -7.54
C ILE A 367 7.50 9.63 -9.05
N ILE A 368 8.40 8.73 -9.46
CA ILE A 368 8.76 8.58 -10.87
C ILE A 368 7.56 8.12 -11.70
N GLY A 369 6.78 7.14 -11.23
CA GLY A 369 5.66 6.59 -12.00
C GLY A 369 4.52 7.58 -12.20
N VAL A 370 4.12 8.26 -11.14
CA VAL A 370 3.02 9.24 -11.22
C VAL A 370 3.42 10.44 -12.06
N LEU A 371 4.65 10.94 -11.91
CA LEU A 371 5.16 12.03 -12.73
C LEU A 371 5.29 11.62 -14.21
N ALA A 372 5.92 10.48 -14.48
CA ALA A 372 6.14 10.00 -15.85
C ALA A 372 4.83 9.77 -16.59
N SER A 373 3.85 9.10 -15.96
CA SER A 373 2.55 8.87 -16.61
C SER A 373 1.76 10.14 -16.86
N GLY A 374 1.79 11.09 -15.93
CA GLY A 374 1.16 12.40 -16.11
C GLY A 374 1.80 13.17 -17.26
N MET A 375 3.13 13.24 -17.31
CA MET A 375 3.87 13.89 -18.39
C MET A 375 3.63 13.21 -19.75
N ILE A 376 3.60 11.87 -19.79
CA ILE A 376 3.26 11.11 -21.00
C ILE A 376 1.84 11.47 -21.46
N LYS A 377 0.86 11.47 -20.54
CA LYS A 377 -0.51 11.83 -20.89
C LYS A 377 -0.61 13.27 -21.40
N ASP A 378 0.05 14.22 -20.74
CA ASP A 378 -0.01 15.63 -21.13
C ASP A 378 0.70 15.87 -22.48
N ALA A 379 1.85 15.23 -22.74
CA ALA A 379 2.60 15.40 -23.97
C ALA A 379 1.96 14.72 -25.19
N PHE A 380 1.42 13.51 -25.02
CA PHE A 380 0.86 12.72 -26.12
C PHE A 380 -0.67 12.79 -26.21
N SER A 381 -1.33 13.43 -25.25
CA SER A 381 -2.81 13.43 -25.09
C SER A 381 -3.45 12.03 -25.04
N SER A 382 -2.66 10.97 -24.87
CA SER A 382 -3.09 9.58 -25.03
C SER A 382 -2.65 8.71 -23.86
N TYR A 383 -3.58 7.90 -23.34
CA TYR A 383 -3.29 6.90 -22.31
C TYR A 383 -2.60 5.65 -22.89
N TYR A 384 -2.68 5.41 -24.20
CA TYR A 384 -2.02 4.25 -24.83
C TYR A 384 -0.50 4.31 -24.68
N ALA A 385 0.10 5.50 -24.77
CA ALA A 385 1.53 5.70 -24.57
C ALA A 385 2.02 5.24 -23.19
N VAL A 386 1.17 5.35 -22.15
CA VAL A 386 1.49 4.86 -20.80
C VAL A 386 1.63 3.34 -20.79
N PHE A 387 0.80 2.60 -21.54
CA PHE A 387 0.87 1.14 -21.58
C PHE A 387 2.10 0.62 -22.35
N TYR A 388 2.52 1.31 -23.41
CA TYR A 388 3.81 1.02 -24.07
C TYR A 388 4.98 1.26 -23.11
N PHE A 389 4.96 2.36 -22.36
CA PHE A 389 5.96 2.66 -21.34
C PHE A 389 5.99 1.57 -20.25
N VAL A 390 4.83 1.11 -19.76
CA VAL A 390 4.73 -0.01 -18.81
C VAL A 390 5.36 -1.28 -19.37
N ILE A 391 5.09 -1.64 -20.63
CA ILE A 391 5.68 -2.84 -21.26
C ILE A 391 7.21 -2.73 -21.29
N ALA A 392 7.76 -1.57 -21.70
CA ALA A 392 9.20 -1.35 -21.72
C ALA A 392 9.84 -1.51 -20.32
N LEU A 393 9.17 -0.97 -19.29
CA LEU A 393 9.60 -1.13 -17.90
C LEU A 393 9.54 -2.59 -17.42
N CYS A 394 8.51 -3.35 -17.78
CA CYS A 394 8.43 -4.78 -17.46
C CYS A 394 9.57 -5.56 -18.11
N ILE A 395 9.93 -5.28 -19.36
CA ILE A 395 11.07 -5.93 -20.03
C ILE A 395 12.36 -5.63 -19.27
N LEU A 396 12.60 -4.37 -18.88
CA LEU A 396 13.73 -3.98 -18.05
C LEU A 396 13.75 -4.75 -16.72
N GLY A 397 12.60 -4.85 -16.05
CA GLY A 397 12.43 -5.57 -14.79
C GLY A 397 12.69 -7.08 -14.91
N ILE A 398 12.23 -7.70 -16.00
CA ILE A 398 12.52 -9.11 -16.30
C ILE A 398 14.02 -9.30 -16.51
N VAL A 399 14.66 -8.49 -17.35
CA VAL A 399 16.10 -8.60 -17.62
C VAL A 399 16.92 -8.42 -16.33
N SER A 400 16.58 -7.42 -15.52
CA SER A 400 17.24 -7.15 -14.24
C SER A 400 17.08 -8.32 -13.26
N SER A 401 15.84 -8.77 -13.03
CA SER A 401 15.56 -9.85 -12.07
C SER A 401 16.23 -11.17 -12.48
N GLN A 402 16.27 -11.50 -13.78
CA GLN A 402 16.89 -12.74 -14.24
C GLN A 402 18.42 -12.72 -14.15
N LYS A 403 19.06 -11.59 -14.49
CA LYS A 403 20.53 -11.47 -14.51
C LYS A 403 21.15 -11.21 -13.13
N MET A 404 20.49 -10.44 -12.28
CA MET A 404 21.12 -9.88 -11.07
C MET A 404 20.81 -10.64 -9.79
N ILE A 405 19.68 -11.35 -9.77
CA ILE A 405 19.32 -12.26 -8.68
C ILE A 405 19.90 -13.63 -9.07
N LYS A 406 20.48 -14.40 -8.14
CA LYS A 406 20.86 -15.79 -8.39
C LYS A 406 19.74 -16.71 -7.90
N VAL A 407 19.56 -17.86 -8.54
CA VAL A 407 18.73 -18.93 -7.95
C VAL A 407 19.64 -19.59 -6.92
N GLN A 408 19.21 -19.60 -5.66
CA GLN A 408 19.79 -20.51 -4.66
C GLN A 408 19.02 -21.82 -4.71
#